data_AF-A0A920IBJ6-F1
#
_entry.id   AF-A0A920IBJ6-F1
#
_cell.length_a   1.000
_cell.length_b   1.000
_cell.length_c   1.000
_cell.angle_alpha   90.00
_cell.angle_beta   90.00
_cell.angle_gamma   90.00
#
_symmetry.space_group_name_H-M   'P 1'
#
loop_
_entity.id
_entity.type
_entity.pdbx_description
1 polymer ?
#
loop_
_entity_poly.entity_id
_entity_poly.type
_entity_poly.pdbx_seq_one_letter_code
_entity_poly.pdbx_strand_id
1 'polypeptide(L)'
;MFVALYNSVGKLFIPPIIGEVMPNSVAERSGLKSNDVVLKIDQKKVSDFNDFRVFVFESPGKPIKLEIDRSGTILEITATPKSIYLEELDIYAGQLGIRSPVGEFRKLGILEAMSESSRECWSITVGMIRGISRIISGDAQMGEIGGPIRIAQFSRDAALQGLTSLVFFVALISINLGLVNLMPIPALDGGHLVFFIIEGIIGKPLPDSWQNFLLRGGIAFLLSLMLFVTIYDILRGINN
;
A
#
# COMPACT_ATOMS: atom_id res chain seq x y z
N MET A 1 -0.30 -8.24 -15.51
CA MET A 1 -0.21 -9.39 -14.57
C MET A 1 -1.55 -9.65 -13.86
N PHE A 2 -2.13 -8.67 -13.14
CA PHE A 2 -3.40 -8.88 -12.41
C PHE A 2 -4.58 -9.34 -13.28
N VAL A 3 -4.76 -8.79 -14.50
CA VAL A 3 -5.81 -9.27 -15.42
C VAL A 3 -5.73 -10.78 -15.64
N ALA A 4 -4.52 -11.28 -15.94
CA ALA A 4 -4.31 -12.70 -16.18
C ALA A 4 -4.55 -13.52 -14.89
N LEU A 5 -4.12 -13.04 -13.72
CA LEU A 5 -4.38 -13.71 -12.45
C LEU A 5 -5.87 -13.79 -12.13
N TYR A 6 -6.60 -12.68 -12.22
CA TYR A 6 -8.02 -12.62 -11.91
C TYR A 6 -8.89 -13.40 -12.90
N ASN A 7 -8.45 -13.52 -14.15
CA ASN A 7 -9.15 -14.33 -15.14
C ASN A 7 -8.88 -15.84 -14.95
N SER A 8 -7.64 -16.24 -14.65
CA SER A 8 -7.25 -17.66 -14.56
C SER A 8 -7.49 -18.29 -13.19
N VAL A 9 -6.97 -17.67 -12.13
CA VAL A 9 -7.04 -18.12 -10.73
C VAL A 9 -8.29 -17.58 -10.05
N GLY A 10 -8.62 -16.31 -10.32
CA GLY A 10 -9.70 -15.59 -9.66
C GLY A 10 -9.20 -14.53 -8.69
N LYS A 11 -10.09 -13.59 -8.36
CA LYS A 11 -9.88 -12.60 -7.29
C LYS A 11 -10.62 -13.07 -6.05
N LEU A 12 -9.97 -13.02 -4.89
CA LEU A 12 -10.63 -13.23 -3.61
C LEU A 12 -11.49 -12.00 -3.33
N PHE A 13 -12.81 -12.19 -3.24
CA PHE A 13 -13.75 -11.18 -2.80
C PHE A 13 -14.19 -11.50 -1.38
N ILE A 14 -14.06 -10.53 -0.49
CA ILE A 14 -14.54 -10.65 0.89
C ILE A 14 -15.63 -9.60 1.08
N PRO A 15 -16.89 -10.01 1.30
CA PRO A 15 -17.95 -9.04 1.49
C PRO A 15 -17.63 -8.14 2.70
N PRO A 16 -17.98 -6.85 2.67
CA PRO A 16 -17.60 -5.88 3.69
C PRO A 16 -18.44 -6.03 4.96
N ILE A 17 -18.57 -7.27 5.45
CA ILE A 17 -19.39 -7.67 6.59
C ILE A 17 -18.44 -8.02 7.74
N ILE A 18 -18.79 -7.65 8.96
CA ILE A 18 -18.09 -8.10 10.15
C ILE A 18 -18.48 -9.55 10.42
N GLY A 19 -17.54 -10.49 10.27
CA GLY A 19 -17.78 -11.90 10.53
C GLY A 19 -17.87 -12.18 12.03
N GLU A 20 -16.77 -11.96 12.74
CA GLU A 20 -16.66 -12.18 14.18
C GLU A 20 -16.13 -10.92 14.87
N VAL A 21 -16.68 -10.61 16.04
CA VAL A 21 -16.14 -9.59 16.95
C VAL A 21 -15.48 -10.30 18.12
N MET A 22 -14.19 -10.07 18.32
CA MET A 22 -13.43 -10.70 19.40
C MET A 22 -13.85 -10.13 20.76
N PRO A 23 -13.94 -10.95 21.82
CA PRO A 23 -14.19 -10.46 23.18
C PRO A 23 -13.09 -9.50 23.67
N ASN A 24 -13.46 -8.51 24.48
CA ASN A 24 -12.59 -7.47 25.06
C ASN A 24 -11.87 -6.60 24.01
N SER A 25 -12.36 -6.60 22.77
CA SER A 25 -11.76 -5.87 21.66
C SER A 25 -12.19 -4.40 21.58
N VAL A 26 -11.53 -3.62 20.73
CA VAL A 26 -11.98 -2.25 20.42
C VAL A 26 -13.33 -2.31 19.71
N ALA A 27 -13.53 -3.27 18.81
CA ALA A 27 -14.77 -3.42 18.07
C ALA A 27 -15.95 -3.67 19.01
N GLU A 28 -15.81 -4.58 19.97
CA GLU A 28 -16.83 -4.84 20.99
C GLU A 28 -17.15 -3.58 21.80
N ARG A 29 -16.13 -2.89 22.32
CA ARG A 29 -16.30 -1.64 23.09
C ARG A 29 -16.91 -0.49 22.29
N SER A 30 -16.67 -0.46 20.98
CA SER A 30 -17.23 0.54 20.07
C SER A 30 -18.67 0.19 19.66
N GLY A 31 -19.19 -0.96 20.09
CA GLY A 31 -20.54 -1.41 19.78
C GLY A 31 -20.70 -2.03 18.40
N LEU A 32 -19.61 -2.41 17.72
CA LEU A 32 -19.66 -3.22 16.50
C LEU A 32 -20.13 -4.64 16.83
N LYS A 33 -20.86 -5.25 15.90
CA LYS A 33 -21.45 -6.58 16.04
C LYS A 33 -21.19 -7.42 14.80
N SER A 34 -21.21 -8.73 14.97
CA SER A 34 -21.25 -9.65 13.84
C SER A 34 -22.46 -9.35 12.95
N ASN A 35 -22.27 -9.52 11.64
CA ASN A 35 -23.20 -9.20 10.56
C ASN A 35 -23.46 -7.71 10.30
N ASP A 36 -22.75 -6.80 10.97
CA ASP A 36 -22.74 -5.40 10.53
C ASP A 36 -22.08 -5.30 9.14
N VAL A 37 -22.72 -4.59 8.22
CA VAL A 37 -22.15 -4.31 6.90
C VAL A 37 -21.49 -2.94 6.92
N VAL A 38 -20.18 -2.89 6.69
CA VAL A 38 -19.45 -1.62 6.61
C VAL A 38 -19.68 -0.99 5.25
N LEU A 39 -20.34 0.17 5.22
CA LEU A 39 -20.63 0.91 3.99
C LEU A 39 -19.54 1.94 3.68
N LYS A 40 -19.07 2.66 4.70
CA LYS A 40 -18.02 3.67 4.58
C LYS A 40 -17.10 3.69 5.79
N ILE A 41 -15.86 4.12 5.54
CA ILE A 41 -14.90 4.52 6.57
C ILE A 41 -14.49 5.95 6.26
N ASP A 42 -14.72 6.85 7.21
CA ASP A 42 -14.67 8.29 7.04
C ASP A 42 -15.46 8.73 5.79
N GLN A 43 -14.78 9.19 4.74
CA GLN A 43 -15.42 9.60 3.48
C GLN A 43 -15.31 8.55 2.36
N LYS A 44 -14.66 7.41 2.62
CA LYS A 44 -14.36 6.39 1.62
C LYS A 44 -15.38 5.26 1.66
N LYS A 45 -15.99 4.96 0.52
CA LYS A 45 -16.85 3.79 0.35
C LYS A 45 -16.04 2.50 0.48
N VAL A 46 -16.59 1.53 1.20
CA VAL A 46 -16.01 0.19 1.35
C VAL A 46 -16.81 -0.78 0.49
N SER A 47 -16.13 -1.46 -0.43
CA SER A 47 -16.73 -2.48 -1.29
C SER A 47 -16.25 -3.90 -0.95
N ASP A 48 -15.06 -4.00 -0.37
CA ASP A 48 -14.44 -5.27 0.02
C ASP A 48 -13.88 -5.14 1.44
N PHE A 49 -13.94 -6.20 2.22
CA PHE A 49 -13.41 -6.20 3.58
C PHE A 49 -11.90 -5.91 3.62
N ASN A 50 -11.14 -6.22 2.58
CA ASN A 50 -9.72 -5.87 2.51
C ASN A 50 -9.50 -4.36 2.47
N ASP A 51 -10.37 -3.59 1.82
CA ASP A 51 -10.30 -2.11 1.86
C ASP A 51 -10.41 -1.62 3.30
N PHE A 52 -11.33 -2.22 4.06
CA PHE A 52 -11.52 -1.93 5.49
C PHE A 52 -10.30 -2.36 6.31
N ARG A 53 -9.79 -3.57 6.08
CA ARG A 53 -8.62 -4.10 6.78
C ARG A 53 -7.39 -3.19 6.60
N VAL A 54 -7.10 -2.79 5.36
CA VAL A 54 -5.97 -1.90 5.04
C VAL A 54 -6.12 -0.56 5.75
N PHE A 55 -7.33 0.03 5.72
CA PHE A 55 -7.57 1.31 6.39
C PHE A 55 -7.35 1.24 7.90
N VAL A 56 -7.87 0.20 8.55
CA VAL A 56 -7.70 -0.04 9.98
C VAL A 56 -6.23 -0.26 10.33
N PHE A 57 -5.52 -1.06 9.53
CA PHE A 57 -4.10 -1.35 9.70
C PHE A 57 -3.25 -0.08 9.69
N GLU A 58 -3.54 0.84 8.77
CA GLU A 58 -2.84 2.13 8.60
C GLU A 58 -3.24 3.21 9.64
N SER A 59 -4.21 2.93 10.51
CA SER A 59 -4.78 3.91 11.46
C SER A 59 -4.54 3.57 12.95
N PRO A 60 -3.33 3.19 13.39
CA PRO A 60 -3.07 2.89 14.80
C PRO A 60 -3.30 4.12 15.67
N GLY A 61 -4.17 3.99 16.68
CA GLY A 61 -4.46 5.06 17.65
C GLY A 61 -5.24 6.25 17.09
N LYS A 62 -5.67 6.23 15.83
CA LYS A 62 -6.44 7.31 15.20
C LYS A 62 -7.92 6.95 15.19
N PRO A 63 -8.83 7.83 15.66
CA PRO A 63 -10.26 7.56 15.59
C PRO A 63 -10.70 7.50 14.12
N ILE A 64 -11.45 6.46 13.77
CA ILE A 64 -12.05 6.27 12.45
C ILE A 64 -13.57 6.28 12.60
N LYS A 65 -14.26 6.95 11.66
CA LYS A 65 -15.73 6.96 11.62
C LYS A 65 -16.21 5.87 10.68
N LEU A 66 -17.13 5.05 11.13
CA LEU A 66 -17.71 3.95 10.38
C LEU A 66 -19.18 4.25 10.14
N GLU A 67 -19.60 4.16 8.88
CA GLU A 67 -21.01 4.10 8.50
C GLU A 67 -21.32 2.62 8.24
N ILE A 68 -22.18 2.04 9.09
CA ILE A 68 -22.55 0.63 8.99
C ILE A 68 -24.05 0.49 8.73
N ASP A 69 -24.44 -0.58 8.05
CA ASP A 69 -25.81 -1.07 8.01
C ASP A 69 -25.94 -2.24 8.99
N ARG A 70 -26.82 -2.06 9.98
CA ARG A 70 -27.22 -3.10 10.92
C ARG A 70 -28.70 -3.41 10.71
N SER A 71 -28.97 -4.53 10.04
CA SER A 71 -30.34 -5.02 9.81
C SER A 71 -31.26 -3.99 9.13
N GLY A 72 -30.73 -3.21 8.19
CA GLY A 72 -31.44 -2.17 7.43
C GLY A 72 -31.41 -0.78 8.06
N THR A 73 -30.77 -0.62 9.22
CA THR A 73 -30.59 0.69 9.88
C THR A 73 -29.17 1.17 9.73
N ILE A 74 -29.00 2.38 9.19
CA ILE A 74 -27.69 3.03 9.09
C ILE A 74 -27.30 3.59 10.45
N LEU A 75 -26.14 3.16 10.95
CA LEU A 75 -25.56 3.64 12.21
C LEU A 75 -24.17 4.20 11.94
N GLU A 76 -23.86 5.30 12.62
CA GLU A 76 -22.50 5.83 12.69
C GLU A 76 -21.81 5.37 13.97
N ILE A 77 -20.66 4.71 13.83
CA ILE A 77 -19.84 4.23 14.94
C ILE A 77 -18.45 4.81 14.81
N THR A 78 -17.94 5.43 15.88
CA THR A 78 -16.53 5.83 15.94
C THR A 78 -15.75 4.77 16.70
N ALA A 79 -14.69 4.25 16.10
CA ALA A 79 -13.79 3.29 16.72
C ALA A 79 -12.35 3.81 16.65
N THR A 80 -11.52 3.53 17.64
CA THR A 80 -10.09 3.91 17.62
C THR A 80 -9.25 2.64 17.62
N PRO A 81 -8.69 2.20 16.47
CA PRO A 81 -7.89 0.99 16.40
C PRO A 81 -6.76 1.01 17.43
N LYS A 82 -6.63 -0.10 18.18
CA LYS A 82 -5.54 -0.26 19.14
C LYS A 82 -4.23 -0.35 18.36
N SER A 83 -3.23 0.43 18.78
CA SER A 83 -1.87 0.29 18.26
C SER A 83 -1.26 -1.00 18.80
N ILE A 84 -0.88 -1.91 17.90
CA ILE A 84 -0.16 -3.15 18.21
C ILE A 84 1.17 -3.18 17.47
N TYR A 85 2.24 -3.60 18.14
CA TYR A 85 3.54 -3.77 17.50
C TYR A 85 3.61 -5.15 16.83
N LEU A 86 3.94 -5.16 15.54
CA LEU A 86 4.16 -6.36 14.72
C LEU A 86 5.66 -6.54 14.54
N GLU A 87 6.23 -7.52 15.21
CA GLU A 87 7.68 -7.75 15.27
C GLU A 87 8.25 -8.11 13.89
N GLU A 88 7.53 -8.92 13.10
CA GLU A 88 8.01 -9.35 11.77
C GLU A 88 8.14 -8.18 10.80
N LEU A 89 7.26 -7.18 10.94
CA LEU A 89 7.24 -5.99 10.10
C LEU A 89 7.99 -4.82 10.74
N ASP A 90 8.27 -4.85 12.04
CA ASP A 90 8.79 -3.75 12.86
C ASP A 90 7.93 -2.48 12.74
N ILE A 91 6.62 -2.65 12.84
CA ILE A 91 5.65 -1.54 12.76
C ILE A 91 4.55 -1.67 13.80
N TYR A 92 4.05 -0.52 14.23
CA TYR A 92 2.77 -0.35 14.89
C TYR A 92 1.65 -0.32 13.85
N ALA A 93 0.74 -1.29 13.95
CA ALA A 93 -0.45 -1.40 13.13
C ALA A 93 -1.72 -1.21 13.96
N GLY A 94 -2.79 -0.71 13.34
CA GLY A 94 -4.09 -0.58 13.97
C GLY A 94 -4.84 -1.92 14.01
N GLN A 95 -5.43 -2.25 15.16
CA GLN A 95 -6.24 -3.45 15.34
C GLN A 95 -7.57 -3.13 16.03
N LEU A 96 -8.67 -3.57 15.42
CA LEU A 96 -10.01 -3.47 16.01
C LEU A 96 -10.45 -4.74 16.75
N GLY A 97 -9.89 -5.90 16.40
CA GLY A 97 -10.32 -7.20 16.93
C GLY A 97 -11.60 -7.71 16.26
N ILE A 98 -11.64 -7.66 14.93
CA ILE A 98 -12.68 -8.31 14.12
C ILE A 98 -12.06 -9.32 13.18
N ARG A 99 -12.83 -10.34 12.80
CA ARG A 99 -12.48 -11.27 11.72
C ARG A 99 -13.41 -11.09 10.54
N SER A 100 -12.85 -11.21 9.35
CA SER A 100 -13.64 -11.27 8.13
C SER A 100 -14.45 -12.57 8.06
N PRO A 101 -15.60 -12.56 7.37
CA PRO A 101 -16.19 -13.80 6.89
C PRO A 101 -15.22 -14.53 5.94
N VAL A 102 -15.55 -15.77 5.62
CA VAL A 102 -14.87 -16.52 4.56
C VAL A 102 -15.13 -15.79 3.24
N GLY A 103 -14.05 -15.45 2.53
CA GLY A 103 -14.15 -14.88 1.19
C GLY A 103 -14.35 -15.95 0.12
N GLU A 104 -14.77 -15.51 -1.06
CA GLU A 104 -14.97 -16.38 -2.21
C GLU A 104 -14.03 -15.99 -3.35
N PHE A 105 -13.37 -16.99 -3.94
CA PHE A 105 -12.61 -16.77 -5.16
C PHE A 105 -13.55 -16.72 -6.36
N ARG A 106 -13.60 -15.57 -7.02
CA ARG A 106 -14.38 -15.39 -8.24
C ARG A 106 -13.45 -15.19 -9.43
N LYS A 107 -13.59 -16.07 -10.43
CA LYS A 107 -12.96 -15.83 -11.74
C LYS A 107 -13.68 -14.70 -12.43
N LEU A 108 -12.93 -13.69 -12.85
CA LEU A 108 -13.47 -12.52 -13.49
C LEU A 108 -13.34 -12.68 -15.00
N GLY A 109 -14.38 -12.28 -15.74
CA GLY A 109 -14.23 -12.16 -17.19
C GLY A 109 -13.25 -11.05 -17.52
N ILE A 110 -12.44 -11.19 -18.58
CA ILE A 110 -12.30 -10.11 -19.57
C ILE A 110 -12.20 -8.68 -19.02
N LEU A 111 -13.27 -7.96 -19.33
CA LEU A 111 -13.52 -6.57 -18.99
C LEU A 111 -13.58 -6.31 -17.49
N GLU A 112 -14.18 -7.21 -16.72
CA GLU A 112 -14.26 -7.09 -15.26
C GLU A 112 -12.87 -7.21 -14.63
N ALA A 113 -12.05 -8.16 -15.10
CA ALA A 113 -10.66 -8.33 -14.67
C ALA A 113 -9.81 -7.08 -14.98
N MET A 114 -10.04 -6.42 -16.13
CA MET A 114 -9.39 -5.14 -16.46
C MET A 114 -9.81 -4.02 -15.51
N SER A 115 -11.10 -3.89 -15.20
CA SER A 115 -11.59 -2.88 -14.26
C SER A 115 -11.06 -3.12 -12.84
N GLU A 116 -11.13 -4.37 -12.36
CA GLU A 116 -10.64 -4.74 -11.03
C GLU A 116 -9.13 -4.62 -10.90
N SER A 117 -8.36 -5.01 -11.92
CA SER A 117 -6.90 -4.82 -11.89
C SER A 117 -6.50 -3.35 -11.96
N SER A 118 -7.25 -2.51 -12.67
CA SER A 118 -7.01 -1.05 -12.67
C SER A 118 -7.27 -0.46 -11.29
N ARG A 119 -8.35 -0.88 -10.61
CA ARG A 119 -8.63 -0.51 -9.22
C ARG A 119 -7.50 -0.98 -8.28
N GLU A 120 -7.03 -2.21 -8.44
CA GLU A 120 -5.93 -2.79 -7.65
C GLU A 120 -4.64 -1.97 -7.83
N CYS A 121 -4.23 -1.72 -9.07
CA CYS A 121 -3.05 -0.90 -9.37
C CYS A 121 -3.16 0.50 -8.79
N TRP A 122 -4.33 1.14 -8.90
CA TRP A 122 -4.59 2.45 -8.32
C TRP A 122 -4.47 2.42 -6.78
N SER A 123 -5.08 1.42 -6.14
CA SER A 123 -5.02 1.25 -4.68
C SER A 123 -3.58 1.08 -4.18
N ILE A 124 -2.80 0.20 -4.84
CA ILE A 124 -1.38 -0.02 -4.53
C ILE A 124 -0.58 1.28 -4.74
N THR A 125 -0.79 1.99 -5.84
CA THR A 125 -0.10 3.25 -6.15
C THR A 125 -0.39 4.32 -5.09
N VAL A 126 -1.66 4.51 -4.70
CA VAL A 126 -2.06 5.44 -3.65
C VAL A 126 -1.46 5.04 -2.30
N GLY A 127 -1.41 3.74 -1.99
CA GLY A 127 -0.71 3.22 -0.81
C GLY A 127 0.77 3.59 -0.78
N MET A 128 1.47 3.39 -1.90
CA MET A 128 2.89 3.76 -2.03
C MET A 128 3.13 5.27 -1.90
N ILE A 129 2.30 6.10 -2.55
CA ILE A 129 2.39 7.57 -2.42
C ILE A 129 2.19 8.00 -0.96
N ARG A 130 1.22 7.40 -0.25
CA ARG A 130 1.02 7.66 1.18
C ARG A 130 2.24 7.24 2.01
N GLY A 131 2.84 6.08 1.73
CA GLY A 131 4.08 5.64 2.37
C GLY A 131 5.24 6.62 2.15
N ILE A 132 5.47 7.06 0.91
CA ILE A 132 6.48 8.07 0.58
C ILE A 132 6.20 9.39 1.30
N SER A 133 4.93 9.83 1.32
CA SER A 133 4.54 11.04 2.04
C SER A 133 4.87 10.95 3.54
N ARG A 134 4.67 9.79 4.17
CA ARG A 134 5.05 9.59 5.58
C ARG A 134 6.55 9.63 5.81
N ILE A 135 7.34 9.09 4.87
CA ILE A 135 8.81 9.18 4.93
C ILE A 135 9.25 10.65 4.89
N ILE A 136 8.70 11.42 3.95
CA ILE A 136 9.04 12.85 3.79
C ILE A 136 8.60 13.67 5.01
N SER A 137 7.42 13.37 5.58
CA SER A 137 6.91 14.06 6.77
C SER A 137 7.59 13.64 8.08
N GLY A 138 8.40 12.57 8.09
CA GLY A 138 9.04 12.04 9.31
C GLY A 138 8.13 11.13 10.17
N ASP A 139 6.94 10.77 9.66
CA ASP A 139 5.96 9.89 10.32
C ASP A 139 6.12 8.40 9.92
N ALA A 140 7.14 8.09 9.13
CA ALA A 140 7.45 6.73 8.73
C ALA A 140 8.10 5.96 9.89
N GLN A 141 7.69 4.71 10.03
CA GLN A 141 8.24 3.80 11.03
C GLN A 141 9.46 3.06 10.44
N MET A 142 10.38 2.63 11.30
CA MET A 142 11.61 1.95 10.86
C MET A 142 11.29 0.69 10.05
N GLY A 143 10.24 -0.04 10.39
CA GLY A 143 9.78 -1.20 9.64
C GLY A 143 9.22 -0.90 8.25
N GLU A 144 8.86 0.35 7.92
CA GLU A 144 8.27 0.71 6.63
C GLU A 144 9.31 0.95 5.54
N ILE A 145 10.57 1.20 5.93
CA ILE A 145 11.67 1.37 5.00
C ILE A 145 12.30 -0.01 4.75
N GLY A 146 12.00 -0.58 3.58
CA GLY A 146 12.58 -1.83 3.13
C GLY A 146 13.86 -1.60 2.33
N GLY A 147 14.98 -2.22 2.75
CA GLY A 147 16.20 -2.29 1.96
C GLY A 147 16.30 -3.55 1.08
N PRO A 148 17.43 -3.74 0.38
CA PRO A 148 17.64 -4.88 -0.50
C PRO A 148 17.49 -6.26 0.16
N ILE A 149 17.88 -6.41 1.43
CA ILE A 149 17.78 -7.68 2.18
C ILE A 149 16.32 -8.00 2.45
N ARG A 150 15.52 -7.02 2.88
CA ARG A 150 14.08 -7.21 3.09
C ARG A 150 13.34 -7.52 1.79
N ILE A 151 13.72 -6.90 0.68
CA ILE A 151 13.18 -7.27 -0.64
C ILE A 151 13.49 -8.73 -0.97
N ALA A 152 14.72 -9.20 -0.68
CA ALA A 152 15.08 -10.60 -0.87
C ALA A 152 14.29 -11.56 0.04
N GLN A 153 14.04 -11.17 1.30
CA GLN A 153 13.22 -11.92 2.25
C GLN A 153 11.77 -12.04 1.76
N PHE A 154 11.13 -10.92 1.42
CA PHE A 154 9.76 -10.94 0.87
C PHE A 154 9.67 -11.70 -0.45
N SER A 155 10.68 -11.61 -1.31
CA SER A 155 10.74 -12.40 -2.54
C SER A 155 10.82 -13.90 -2.24
N ARG A 156 11.57 -14.31 -1.21
CA ARG A 156 11.64 -15.70 -0.76
C ARG A 156 10.29 -16.16 -0.22
N ASP A 157 9.67 -15.39 0.65
CA ASP A 157 8.37 -15.74 1.25
C ASP A 157 7.28 -15.86 0.19
N ALA A 158 7.26 -14.93 -0.78
CA ALA A 158 6.34 -14.99 -1.91
C ALA A 158 6.57 -16.25 -2.78
N ALA A 159 7.83 -16.63 -3.01
CA ALA A 159 8.16 -17.85 -3.73
C ALA A 159 7.72 -19.13 -2.97
N LEU A 160 7.89 -19.16 -1.65
CA LEU A 160 7.46 -20.28 -0.80
C LEU A 160 5.93 -20.40 -0.71
N GLN A 161 5.20 -19.30 -0.81
CA GLN A 161 3.73 -19.26 -0.85
C GLN A 161 3.15 -19.66 -2.22
N GLY A 162 4.00 -19.89 -3.22
CA GLY A 162 3.61 -20.39 -4.54
C GLY A 162 3.41 -19.29 -5.59
N LEU A 163 3.03 -19.72 -6.80
CA LEU A 163 3.08 -18.87 -8.00
C LEU A 163 2.18 -17.64 -7.92
N THR A 164 0.99 -17.74 -7.32
CA THR A 164 0.06 -16.62 -7.18
C THR A 164 0.67 -15.50 -6.34
N SER A 165 1.30 -15.84 -5.20
CA SER A 165 1.96 -14.87 -4.31
C SER A 165 3.19 -14.26 -5.00
N LEU A 166 3.99 -15.07 -5.70
CA LEU A 166 5.13 -14.58 -6.47
C LEU A 166 4.72 -13.59 -7.57
N VAL A 167 3.67 -13.86 -8.34
CA VAL A 167 3.18 -12.93 -9.37
C VAL A 167 2.66 -11.63 -8.74
N PHE A 168 1.98 -11.71 -7.59
CA PHE A 168 1.54 -10.52 -6.84
C PHE A 168 2.74 -9.68 -6.38
N PHE A 169 3.77 -10.32 -5.83
CA PHE A 169 5.01 -9.65 -5.42
C PHE A 169 5.73 -8.97 -6.60
N VAL A 170 5.89 -9.66 -7.73
CA VAL A 170 6.49 -9.08 -8.94
C VAL A 170 5.65 -7.90 -9.47
N ALA A 171 4.33 -8.00 -9.41
CA ALA A 171 3.45 -6.89 -9.80
C ALA A 171 3.62 -5.68 -8.87
N LEU A 172 3.72 -5.89 -7.55
CA LEU A 172 3.98 -4.84 -6.57
C LEU A 172 5.33 -4.15 -6.86
N ILE A 173 6.40 -4.90 -7.07
CA ILE A 173 7.73 -4.33 -7.40
C ILE A 173 7.69 -3.56 -8.73
N SER A 174 6.97 -4.07 -9.73
CA SER A 174 6.83 -3.41 -11.03
C SER A 174 6.09 -2.08 -10.92
N ILE A 175 5.02 -2.02 -10.13
CA ILE A 175 4.29 -0.77 -9.85
C ILE A 175 5.20 0.20 -9.08
N ASN A 176 5.94 -0.29 -8.09
CA ASN A 176 6.87 0.54 -7.32
C ASN A 176 7.95 1.17 -8.20
N LEU A 177 8.60 0.37 -9.05
CA LEU A 177 9.63 0.87 -9.97
C LEU A 177 9.05 1.86 -10.98
N GLY A 178 7.85 1.61 -11.51
CA GLY A 178 7.14 2.55 -12.37
C GLY A 178 6.84 3.88 -11.66
N LEU A 179 6.34 3.85 -10.43
CA LEU A 179 6.07 5.04 -9.63
C LEU A 179 7.35 5.83 -9.31
N VAL A 180 8.41 5.12 -8.88
CA VAL A 180 9.70 5.72 -8.56
C VAL A 180 10.30 6.38 -9.80
N ASN A 181 10.24 5.72 -10.96
CA ASN A 181 10.75 6.27 -12.22
C ASN A 181 10.00 7.52 -12.67
N LEU A 182 8.74 7.71 -12.28
CA LEU A 182 7.97 8.93 -12.57
C LEU A 182 8.26 10.08 -11.60
N MET A 183 9.03 9.87 -10.53
CA MET A 183 9.39 10.94 -9.61
C MET A 183 10.29 11.99 -10.30
N PRO A 184 10.22 13.27 -9.88
CA PRO A 184 10.98 14.38 -10.45
C PRO A 184 12.47 14.35 -10.02
N ILE A 185 13.14 13.22 -10.22
CA ILE A 185 14.55 13.02 -9.91
C ILE A 185 15.32 13.04 -11.23
N PRO A 186 16.29 13.94 -11.43
CA PRO A 186 17.00 14.12 -12.71
C PRO A 186 17.64 12.88 -13.35
N ALA A 187 17.85 11.81 -12.56
CA ALA A 187 18.43 10.55 -13.02
C ALA A 187 17.40 9.47 -13.40
N LEU A 188 16.11 9.78 -13.24
CA LEU A 188 14.98 8.92 -13.58
C LEU A 188 14.18 9.54 -14.74
N ASP A 189 13.31 8.75 -15.36
CA ASP A 189 12.47 9.17 -16.49
C ASP A 189 11.62 10.41 -16.17
N GLY A 190 11.14 10.52 -14.93
CA GLY A 190 10.39 11.68 -14.42
C GLY A 190 11.23 12.95 -14.32
N GLY A 191 12.56 12.85 -14.23
CA GLY A 191 13.47 14.00 -14.34
C GLY A 191 13.41 14.64 -15.73
N HIS A 192 13.35 13.82 -16.79
CA HIS A 192 13.17 14.31 -18.15
C HIS A 192 11.78 14.91 -18.34
N LEU A 193 10.74 14.34 -17.73
CA LEU A 193 9.39 14.92 -17.75
C LEU A 193 9.39 16.33 -17.16
N VAL A 194 10.11 16.56 -16.05
CA VAL A 194 10.27 17.90 -15.46
C VAL A 194 10.97 18.84 -16.42
N PHE A 195 12.02 18.39 -17.12
CA PHE A 195 12.69 19.22 -18.13
C PHE A 195 11.72 19.62 -19.24
N PHE A 196 10.93 18.69 -19.78
CA PHE A 196 9.93 19.02 -20.80
C PHE A 196 8.84 19.98 -20.31
N ILE A 197 8.41 19.86 -19.05
CA ILE A 197 7.46 20.81 -18.45
C ILE A 197 8.09 22.21 -18.39
N ILE A 198 9.33 22.30 -17.92
CA ILE A 198 10.06 23.57 -17.83
C ILE A 198 10.28 24.18 -19.23
N GLU A 199 10.71 23.38 -20.20
CA GLU A 199 10.92 23.82 -21.59
C GLU A 199 9.61 24.26 -22.25
N GLY A 200 8.50 23.58 -21.95
CA GLY A 200 7.16 23.96 -22.41
C GLY A 200 6.70 25.30 -21.85
N ILE A 201 7.05 25.62 -20.60
CA ILE A 201 6.75 26.92 -19.96
C ILE A 201 7.68 28.03 -20.49
N ILE A 202 8.97 27.73 -20.62
CA ILE A 202 10.00 28.70 -21.04
C ILE A 202 9.98 28.93 -22.57
N GLY A 203 9.44 27.99 -23.34
CA GLY A 203 9.41 28.01 -24.80
C GLY A 203 10.78 27.82 -25.46
N LYS A 204 11.78 27.37 -24.70
CA LYS A 204 13.16 27.14 -25.17
C LYS A 204 13.75 25.90 -24.49
N PRO A 205 14.63 25.15 -25.18
CA PRO A 205 15.31 24.01 -24.59
C PRO A 205 16.22 24.44 -23.43
N LEU A 206 16.30 23.61 -22.39
CA LEU A 206 17.23 23.81 -21.29
C LEU A 206 18.66 23.59 -21.80
N PRO A 207 19.63 24.44 -21.43
CA PRO A 207 21.01 24.25 -21.87
C PRO A 207 21.57 22.90 -21.42
N ASP A 208 22.32 22.23 -22.30
CA ASP A 208 22.91 20.91 -22.03
C ASP A 208 23.78 20.88 -20.75
N SER A 209 24.41 22.01 -20.41
CA SER A 209 25.19 22.14 -19.18
C SER A 209 24.34 21.95 -17.91
N TRP A 210 23.12 22.48 -17.90
CA TRP A 210 22.17 22.32 -16.80
C TRP A 210 21.63 20.90 -16.72
N GLN A 211 21.25 20.31 -17.86
CA GLN A 211 20.78 18.93 -17.89
C GLN A 211 21.86 17.96 -17.38
N ASN A 212 23.10 18.11 -17.85
CA ASN A 212 24.23 17.28 -17.39
C ASN A 212 24.55 17.47 -15.91
N PHE A 213 24.49 18.71 -15.41
CA PHE A 213 24.70 18.98 -13.99
C PHE A 213 23.63 18.31 -13.13
N LEU A 214 22.36 18.49 -13.47
CA LEU A 214 21.23 17.90 -12.75
C LEU A 214 21.27 16.37 -12.82
N LEU A 215 21.53 15.79 -13.99
CA LEU A 215 21.66 14.33 -14.17
C LEU A 215 22.77 13.75 -13.29
N ARG A 216 23.98 14.33 -13.32
CA ARG A 216 25.11 13.88 -12.50
C ARG A 216 24.81 14.02 -11.01
N GLY A 217 24.21 15.14 -10.60
CA GLY A 217 23.75 15.35 -9.23
C GLY A 217 22.72 14.32 -8.80
N GLY A 218 21.74 14.03 -9.66
CA GLY A 218 20.71 13.03 -9.44
C GLY A 218 21.28 11.62 -9.29
N ILE A 219 22.21 11.22 -10.17
CA ILE A 219 22.89 9.91 -10.08
C ILE A 219 23.70 9.81 -8.78
N ALA A 220 24.49 10.84 -8.45
CA ALA A 220 25.28 10.86 -7.23
C ALA A 220 24.40 10.77 -5.98
N PHE A 221 23.27 11.48 -5.97
CA PHE A 221 22.28 11.41 -4.90
C PHE A 221 21.67 10.00 -4.80
N LEU A 222 21.21 9.41 -5.91
CA LEU A 222 20.63 8.05 -5.91
C LEU A 222 21.63 6.99 -5.44
N LEU A 223 22.88 7.05 -5.89
CA LEU A 223 23.93 6.13 -5.46
C LEU A 223 24.23 6.28 -3.97
N SER A 224 24.25 7.53 -3.47
CA SER A 224 24.45 7.81 -2.05
C SER A 224 23.30 7.26 -1.21
N LEU A 225 22.05 7.45 -1.67
CA LEU A 225 20.86 6.91 -1.02
C LEU A 225 20.85 5.38 -1.03
N MET A 226 21.17 4.76 -2.17
CA MET A 226 21.26 3.30 -2.30
C MET A 226 22.31 2.73 -1.36
N LEU A 227 23.49 3.36 -1.28
CA LEU A 227 24.55 2.95 -0.36
C LEU A 227 24.10 3.09 1.10
N PHE A 228 23.49 4.22 1.45
CA PHE A 228 22.97 4.48 2.79
C PHE A 228 21.93 3.43 3.21
N VAL A 229 20.91 3.20 2.39
CA VAL A 229 19.85 2.21 2.65
C VAL A 229 20.44 0.81 2.75
N THR A 230 21.38 0.45 1.87
CA THR A 230 22.01 -0.88 1.89
C THR A 230 22.85 -1.09 3.15
N ILE A 231 23.68 -0.12 3.53
CA ILE A 231 24.48 -0.19 4.76
C ILE A 231 23.56 -0.28 5.97
N TYR A 232 22.53 0.56 6.02
CA TYR A 232 21.55 0.56 7.11
C TYR A 232 20.83 -0.79 7.24
N ASP A 233 20.40 -1.36 6.11
CA ASP A 233 19.71 -2.65 6.06
C ASP A 233 20.62 -3.81 6.50
N ILE A 234 21.90 -3.80 6.09
CA ILE A 234 22.91 -4.77 6.56
C ILE A 234 23.13 -4.65 8.06
N LEU A 235 23.39 -3.43 8.58
CA LEU A 235 23.64 -3.21 10.00
C LEU A 235 22.45 -3.64 10.86
N ARG A 236 21.24 -3.35 10.40
CA ARG A 236 20.01 -3.78 11.05
C ARG A 236 19.82 -5.29 11.00
N GLY A 237 20.06 -5.91 9.84
CA GLY A 237 19.94 -7.36 9.66
C GLY A 237 20.99 -8.19 10.41
N ILE A 238 22.10 -7.58 10.85
CA ILE A 238 23.08 -8.23 11.73
C ILE A 238 22.67 -8.13 13.22
N ASN A 239 21.90 -7.10 13.59
CA ASN A 239 21.49 -6.83 14.97
C ASN A 239 20.14 -7.47 15.37
N ASN A 240 19.42 -8.05 14.42
CA ASN A 240 18.17 -8.81 14.60
C ASN A 240 18.40 -10.29 14.28
#